data_AF-A0A2D9QVZ5-F1
#
_entry.id   AF-A0A2D9QVZ5-F1
#
_cell.length_a   1.000
_cell.length_b   1.000
_cell.length_c   1.000
_cell.angle_alpha   90.00
_cell.angle_beta   90.00
_cell.angle_gamma   90.00
#
_symmetry.space_group_name_H-M   'P 1'
#
loop_
_entity.id
_entity.type
_entity.pdbx_description
1 polymer ?
#
loop_
_entity_poly.entity_id
_entity_poly.type
_entity_poly.pdbx_seq_one_letter_code
_entity_poly.pdbx_strand_id
1 'polypeptide(L)'
;MPAATDLQQCWKLVQSVENSKNKYMMAENYVYTKPNILIRELAKQGLFGDIYFGEGQYIHELKAFNEITKWRRKWQTGRNGCTYPTHSLGSVLQ
;
A
#
# COMPACT_ATOMS: atom_id res chain seq x y z
N MET A 1 -3.82 -4.78 -1.00
CA MET A 1 -3.04 -5.99 -1.41
C MET A 1 -1.86 -5.52 -2.23
N PRO A 2 -0.64 -6.03 -1.97
CA PRO A 2 0.52 -5.64 -2.75
C PRO A 2 0.39 -6.13 -4.20
N ALA A 3 1.02 -5.44 -5.14
CA ALA A 3 1.03 -5.80 -6.55
C ALA A 3 1.88 -7.05 -6.87
N ALA A 4 2.79 -7.40 -5.97
CA ALA A 4 3.79 -8.46 -6.13
C ALA A 4 4.15 -9.07 -4.76
N THR A 5 4.74 -10.28 -4.79
CA THR A 5 5.16 -11.02 -3.58
C THR A 5 6.67 -11.10 -3.40
N ASP A 6 7.43 -10.64 -4.39
CA ASP A 6 8.90 -10.54 -4.40
C ASP A 6 9.35 -9.42 -5.36
N LEU A 7 10.64 -9.06 -5.28
CA LEU A 7 11.22 -7.96 -6.06
C LEU A 7 11.27 -8.26 -7.57
N GLN A 8 11.45 -9.52 -7.97
CA GLN A 8 11.49 -9.87 -9.39
C GLN A 8 10.13 -9.66 -10.05
N GLN A 9 9.05 -9.97 -9.34
CA GLN A 9 7.69 -9.69 -9.80
C GLN A 9 7.42 -8.19 -9.94
N CYS A 10 7.97 -7.35 -9.05
CA CYS A 10 7.89 -5.89 -9.21
C CYS A 10 8.53 -5.43 -10.52
N TRP A 11 9.75 -5.89 -10.82
CA TRP A 11 10.44 -5.55 -12.08
C TRP A 11 9.67 -6.03 -13.31
N LYS A 12 9.15 -7.27 -13.27
CA LYS A 12 8.33 -7.83 -14.36
C LYS A 12 7.07 -7.01 -14.61
N LEU A 13 6.43 -6.49 -13.56
CA LEU A 13 5.25 -5.62 -13.70
C LEU A 13 5.62 -4.33 -14.44
N VAL A 14 6.70 -3.65 -14.02
CA VAL A 14 7.20 -2.43 -14.67
C VAL A 14 7.48 -2.69 -16.15
N GLN A 15 8.28 -3.72 -16.45
CA GLN A 15 8.62 -4.10 -17.82
C GLN A 15 7.39 -4.44 -18.66
N SER A 16 6.38 -5.09 -18.07
CA SER A 16 5.15 -5.45 -18.79
C SER A 16 4.35 -4.21 -19.18
N VAL A 17 4.28 -3.21 -18.30
CA VAL A 17 3.59 -1.95 -18.56
C VAL A 17 4.33 -1.16 -19.64
N GLU A 18 5.65 -1.02 -19.52
CA GLU A 18 6.51 -0.31 -20.49
C GLU A 18 6.45 -0.91 -21.90
N ASN A 19 6.35 -2.24 -22.00
CA ASN A 19 6.23 -2.94 -23.29
C ASN A 19 4.79 -3.00 -23.83
N SER A 20 3.83 -2.42 -23.11
CA SER A 20 2.43 -2.37 -23.51
C SER A 20 1.99 -0.94 -23.84
N LYS A 21 0.83 -0.79 -24.48
CA LYS A 21 0.15 0.52 -24.59
C LYS A 21 -0.81 0.78 -23.42
N ASN A 22 -0.78 -0.06 -22.39
CA ASN A 22 -1.72 -0.03 -21.28
C ASN A 22 -1.17 0.76 -20.10
N LYS A 23 -2.06 1.13 -19.18
CA LYS A 23 -1.71 1.78 -17.93
C LYS A 23 -2.02 0.84 -16.77
N TYR A 24 -1.10 0.76 -15.83
CA TYR A 24 -1.32 0.09 -14.55
C TYR A 24 -1.47 1.13 -13.46
N MET A 25 -2.40 0.89 -12.54
CA MET A 25 -2.54 1.66 -11.31
C MET A 25 -2.68 0.69 -10.16
N MET A 26 -1.88 0.90 -9.11
CA MET A 26 -2.09 0.20 -7.85
C MET A 26 -3.33 0.79 -7.19
N ALA A 27 -4.37 -0.04 -7.02
CA ALA A 27 -5.64 0.35 -6.42
C ALA A 27 -5.55 0.41 -4.89
N GLU A 28 -4.66 1.25 -4.38
CA GLU A 28 -4.59 1.61 -2.96
C GLU A 28 -5.79 2.53 -2.65
N ASN A 29 -6.75 2.04 -1.87
CA ASN A 29 -8.00 2.75 -1.63
C ASN A 29 -7.97 3.63 -0.38
N TYR A 30 -7.10 3.32 0.61
CA TYR A 30 -7.07 4.01 1.89
C TYR A 30 -6.70 5.49 1.74
N VAL A 31 -5.87 5.80 0.75
CA VAL A 31 -5.46 7.17 0.35
C VAL A 31 -6.64 8.06 -0.03
N TYR A 32 -7.78 7.49 -0.41
CA TYR A 32 -9.00 8.21 -0.78
C TYR A 32 -10.01 8.37 0.37
N THR A 33 -9.68 7.92 1.58
CA THR A 33 -10.54 8.18 2.74
C THR A 33 -10.53 9.67 3.11
N LYS A 34 -11.66 10.16 3.66
CA LYS A 34 -11.82 11.57 4.01
C LYS A 34 -10.67 12.14 4.87
N PRO A 35 -10.16 11.45 5.91
CA PRO A 35 -9.04 11.95 6.69
C PRO A 35 -7.75 12.07 5.88
N ASN A 36 -7.42 11.09 5.03
CA ASN A 36 -6.21 11.12 4.21
C ASN A 36 -6.26 12.24 3.17
N ILE A 37 -7.42 12.46 2.53
CA ILE A 37 -7.60 13.57 1.59
C ILE A 37 -7.41 14.92 2.30
N LEU A 38 -7.97 15.08 3.50
CA LEU A 38 -7.80 16.30 4.30
C LEU A 38 -6.33 16.53 4.67
N ILE A 39 -5.66 15.53 5.25
CA ILE A 39 -4.26 15.64 5.67
C ILE A 39 -3.35 15.98 4.47
N ARG A 40 -3.56 15.34 3.31
CA ARG A 40 -2.84 15.68 2.08
C ARG A 40 -3.02 17.15 1.71
N GLU A 41 -4.24 17.67 1.79
CA GLU A 41 -4.53 19.06 1.43
C GLU A 41 -3.86 20.05 2.41
N LEU A 42 -3.91 19.77 3.71
CA LEU A 42 -3.23 20.58 4.72
C LEU A 42 -1.70 20.59 4.51
N ALA A 43 -1.12 19.44 4.15
CA ALA A 43 0.30 19.33 3.81
C ALA A 43 0.66 20.13 2.56
N LYS A 44 -0.15 20.05 1.50
CA LYS A 44 0.04 20.85 0.27
C LYS A 44 -0.04 22.36 0.51
N GLN A 45 -0.87 22.79 1.45
CA GLN A 45 -0.97 24.19 1.86
C GLN A 45 0.17 24.64 2.79
N GLY A 46 1.12 23.76 3.12
CA GLY A 46 2.26 24.08 3.98
C GLY A 46 1.90 24.27 5.45
N LEU A 47 0.72 23.82 5.89
CA LEU A 47 0.24 24.03 7.26
C LEU A 47 1.00 23.21 8.31
N PHE A 48 1.78 22.23 7.86
CA PHE A 48 2.71 21.46 8.71
C PHE A 48 4.15 21.98 8.67
N GLY A 49 4.43 23.04 7.89
CA GLY A 49 5.80 23.51 7.64
C GLY A 49 6.62 22.49 6.83
N ASP A 50 7.90 22.37 7.16
CA ASP A 50 8.82 21.43 6.53
C ASP A 50 8.61 20.01 7.09
N ILE A 51 7.89 19.18 6.34
CA ILE A 51 7.66 17.78 6.68
C ILE A 51 8.96 17.00 6.46
N TYR A 52 9.48 16.40 7.53
CA TYR A 52 10.69 15.57 7.49
C TYR A 52 10.46 14.12 7.93
N PHE A 53 9.27 13.81 8.46
CA PHE A 53 8.93 12.48 8.97
C PHE A 53 7.43 12.21 8.86
N GLY A 54 7.08 10.95 8.62
CA GLY A 54 5.71 10.45 8.68
C GLY A 54 5.71 8.94 8.92
N GLU A 55 4.71 8.47 9.66
CA GLU A 55 4.56 7.05 10.00
C GLU A 55 3.16 6.55 9.68
N GLY A 56 3.07 5.25 9.39
CA GLY A 56 1.80 4.57 9.13
C GLY A 56 1.94 3.08 9.37
N GLN A 57 0.85 2.46 9.81
CA GLN A 57 0.82 1.03 10.12
C GLN A 57 -0.51 0.42 9.68
N TYR A 58 -0.45 -0.85 9.26
CA TYR A 58 -1.64 -1.65 9.00
C TYR A 58 -1.85 -2.61 10.17
N ILE A 59 -2.70 -2.18 11.11
CA ILE A 59 -3.07 -2.97 12.29
C ILE A 59 -4.51 -3.45 12.10
N HIS A 60 -4.68 -4.73 11.79
CA HIS A 60 -5.99 -5.34 11.60
C HIS A 60 -5.95 -6.81 12.03
N GLU A 61 -6.91 -7.23 12.85
CA GLU A 61 -7.10 -8.62 13.24
C GLU A 61 -7.57 -9.44 12.03
N LEU A 62 -6.83 -10.51 11.68
CA LEU A 62 -7.09 -11.31 10.47
C LEU A 62 -7.35 -12.79 10.75
N LYS A 63 -7.40 -13.27 12.00
CA LYS A 63 -7.54 -14.72 12.31
C LYS A 63 -8.79 -15.31 11.67
N ALA A 64 -9.96 -14.68 11.83
CA ALA A 64 -11.19 -15.17 11.21
C ALA A 64 -11.13 -15.10 9.67
N PHE A 65 -10.60 -14.01 9.13
CA PHE A 65 -10.47 -13.82 7.67
C PHE A 65 -9.48 -14.80 7.03
N ASN A 66 -8.48 -15.26 7.78
CA ASN A 66 -7.53 -16.27 7.34
C ASN A 66 -8.16 -17.65 7.17
N GLU A 67 -9.28 -17.95 7.84
CA GLU A 67 -10.03 -19.19 7.64
C GLU A 67 -10.86 -19.17 6.36
N ILE A 68 -11.40 -18.00 6.04
CA ILE A 68 -12.19 -17.76 4.83
C ILE A 68 -11.26 -17.68 3.61
N THR A 69 -10.22 -16.85 3.71
CA THR A 69 -9.27 -16.59 2.62
C THR A 69 -7.95 -17.29 2.90
N LYS A 70 -7.94 -18.62 2.76
CA LYS A 70 -6.85 -19.50 3.21
C LYS A 70 -5.47 -19.16 2.66
N TRP A 71 -5.36 -18.62 1.44
CA TRP A 71 -4.07 -18.24 0.87
C TRP A 71 -3.37 -17.11 1.66
N ARG A 72 -4.11 -16.27 2.40
CA ARG A 72 -3.54 -15.22 3.26
C ARG A 72 -2.67 -15.80 4.36
N ARG A 73 -3.01 -17.00 4.86
CA ARG A 73 -2.18 -17.73 5.84
C ARG A 73 -0.78 -17.96 5.33
N LYS A 74 -0.58 -18.20 4.03
CA LYS A 74 0.75 -18.40 3.43
C LYS A 74 1.43 -17.08 3.11
N TRP A 75 0.72 -16.16 2.46
CA TRP A 75 1.34 -15.00 1.82
C TRP A 75 1.32 -13.72 2.67
N GLN A 76 0.25 -13.51 3.43
CA GLN A 76 0.06 -12.31 4.23
C GLN A 76 0.52 -12.52 5.67
N THR A 77 0.02 -13.55 6.38
CA THR A 77 0.33 -13.74 7.80
C THR A 77 1.36 -14.84 8.09
N GLY A 78 1.74 -15.63 7.09
CA GLY A 78 2.68 -16.75 7.25
C GLY A 78 4.12 -16.45 6.82
N ARG A 79 4.41 -15.22 6.43
CA ARG A 79 5.75 -14.75 6.07
C ARG A 79 6.20 -13.72 7.08
N ASN A 80 7.44 -13.85 7.54
CA ASN A 80 8.06 -12.81 8.36
C ASN A 80 8.44 -11.62 7.46
N GLY A 81 7.82 -10.46 7.70
CA GLY A 81 8.08 -9.22 6.96
C GLY A 81 6.84 -8.34 6.82
N CYS A 82 7.01 -7.20 6.15
CA CYS A 82 5.91 -6.29 5.84
C CYS A 82 5.17 -6.75 4.58
N THR A 83 4.18 -7.62 4.75
CA THR A 83 3.43 -8.26 3.64
C THR A 83 2.22 -7.46 3.17
N TYR A 84 1.85 -6.38 3.87
CA TYR A 84 0.72 -5.51 3.52
C TYR A 84 1.06 -4.01 3.66
N PRO A 85 2.14 -3.53 3.01
CA PRO A 85 2.69 -2.19 3.27
C PRO A 85 1.87 -1.05 2.68
N THR A 86 0.98 -1.32 1.71
CA THR A 86 0.39 -0.27 0.87
C THR A 86 -0.49 0.69 1.66
N HIS A 87 -1.31 0.21 2.61
CA HIS A 87 -2.13 1.09 3.46
C HIS A 87 -1.28 1.88 4.47
N SER A 88 -0.15 1.31 4.90
CA SER A 88 0.76 1.99 5.82
C SER A 88 1.49 3.15 5.14
N LEU A 89 2.03 2.89 3.95
CA LEU A 89 2.89 3.84 3.25
C LEU A 89 2.13 4.78 2.30
N GLY A 90 1.00 4.32 1.77
CA GLY A 90 0.27 5.02 0.71
C GLY A 90 -0.09 6.45 1.10
N SER A 91 -0.53 6.68 2.34
CA SER A 91 -0.87 8.02 2.82
C SER A 91 0.32 8.93 3.05
N VAL A 92 1.45 8.37 3.49
CA VAL A 92 2.67 9.13 3.79
C VAL A 92 3.40 9.54 2.52
N LEU A 93 3.27 8.75 1.45
CA LEU A 93 3.94 8.96 0.16
C LEU A 93 3.10 9.75 -0.87
N GLN A 94 1.99 10.40 -0.47
CA GLN A 94 1.12 11.16 -1.38
C GLN A 94 1.67 12.52 -1.81
#